data_AF-Q3M8Q5-F1
#
_entry.id   AF-Q3M8Q5-F1
#
_cell.length_a   1.000
_cell.length_b   1.000
_cell.length_c   1.000
_cell.angle_alpha   90.00
_cell.angle_beta   90.00
_cell.angle_gamma   90.00
#
_symmetry.space_group_name_H-M   'P 1'
#
loop_
_entity.id
_entity.type
_entity.pdbx_description
1 polymer ?
#
loop_
_entity_poly.entity_id
_entity_poly.type
_entity_poly.pdbx_seq_one_letter_code
_entity_poly.pdbx_strand_id
1 'polypeptide(L)'
;MIMINPHTQDIRSQSIHFLEQTPSERLQILQELGLGRFKFLSKIRLNDSNVDCVIRFFQNPGQMKFPNLSGADLSELNLDEVSLIRGNLSEANLQGSSLLNADLIFVNFTKADLRKADLRGATLNGTVWLDTLVDECQLGIGNGLTKQQRKDLQLRGAKFNYLADDN
;
A
#
# COMPACT_ATOMS: atom_id res chain seq x y z
N MET A 1 24.72 -28.15 -23.71
CA MET A 1 24.57 -26.70 -23.95
C MET A 1 23.20 -26.48 -24.58
N ILE A 2 22.16 -26.45 -23.74
CA ILE A 2 20.77 -26.28 -24.19
C ILE A 2 20.48 -24.79 -24.08
N MET A 3 20.21 -24.16 -25.22
CA MET A 3 19.88 -22.74 -25.31
C MET A 3 18.52 -22.49 -24.65
N ILE A 4 18.55 -21.90 -23.46
CA ILE A 4 17.36 -21.46 -22.73
C ILE A 4 16.92 -20.13 -23.36
N ASN A 5 15.75 -20.10 -23.98
CA ASN A 5 15.05 -18.86 -24.30
C ASN A 5 14.52 -18.25 -22.98
N PRO A 6 15.04 -17.11 -22.47
CA PRO A 6 14.82 -16.71 -21.08
C PRO A 6 13.55 -15.87 -20.82
N HIS A 7 12.81 -15.46 -21.84
CA HIS A 7 11.82 -14.38 -21.70
C HIS A 7 10.44 -14.79 -21.14
N THR A 8 10.21 -16.09 -20.93
CA THR A 8 8.96 -16.61 -20.36
C THR A 8 9.21 -17.78 -19.39
N GLN A 9 10.25 -17.68 -18.55
CA GLN A 9 9.99 -18.17 -17.20
C GLN A 9 8.85 -17.32 -16.66
N ASP A 10 7.71 -17.98 -16.51
CA ASP A 10 6.43 -17.43 -16.12
C ASP A 10 6.61 -16.36 -15.03
N ILE A 11 6.29 -15.08 -15.35
CA ILE A 11 6.43 -13.95 -14.40
C ILE A 11 5.67 -14.26 -13.11
N ARG A 12 4.59 -15.05 -13.20
CA ARG A 12 3.89 -15.56 -12.03
C ARG A 12 4.78 -16.47 -11.19
N SER A 13 5.49 -17.41 -11.79
CA SER A 13 6.46 -18.27 -11.09
C SER A 13 7.60 -17.46 -10.46
N GLN A 14 8.12 -16.42 -11.13
CA GLN A 14 9.10 -15.51 -10.54
C GLN A 14 8.53 -14.72 -9.35
N SER A 15 7.27 -14.29 -9.45
CA SER A 15 6.58 -13.54 -8.39
C SER A 15 6.30 -14.41 -7.17
N ILE A 16 5.89 -15.67 -7.39
CA ILE A 16 5.73 -16.67 -6.33
C ILE A 16 7.08 -16.92 -5.67
N HIS A 17 8.12 -17.21 -6.47
CA HIS A 17 9.46 -17.46 -5.93
C HIS A 17 9.97 -16.29 -5.09
N PHE A 18 9.79 -15.04 -5.56
CA PHE A 18 10.10 -13.83 -4.79
C PHE A 18 9.35 -13.79 -3.44
N LEU A 19 8.05 -14.07 -3.45
CA LEU A 19 7.23 -14.07 -2.23
C LEU A 19 7.51 -15.26 -1.29
N GLU A 20 8.18 -16.32 -1.75
CA GLU A 20 8.66 -17.40 -0.89
C GLU A 20 9.95 -17.02 -0.13
N GLN A 21 10.68 -16.02 -0.60
CA GLN A 21 11.96 -15.61 0.00
C GLN A 21 11.77 -14.85 1.31
N THR A 22 12.83 -14.84 2.13
CA THR A 22 12.91 -14.02 3.35
C THR A 22 12.92 -12.51 3.01
N PRO A 23 12.55 -11.62 3.96
CA PRO A 23 12.56 -10.18 3.71
C PRO A 23 13.92 -9.63 3.22
N SER A 24 15.04 -10.18 3.72
CA SER A 24 16.39 -9.77 3.33
C SER A 24 16.72 -10.15 1.89
N GLU A 25 16.39 -11.38 1.49
CA GLU A 25 16.56 -11.87 0.11
C GLU A 25 15.67 -11.09 -0.87
N ARG A 26 14.42 -10.82 -0.48
CA ARG A 26 13.52 -9.97 -1.27
C ARG A 26 14.10 -8.57 -1.48
N LEU A 27 14.68 -7.96 -0.45
CA LEU A 27 15.33 -6.66 -0.61
C LEU A 27 16.49 -6.72 -1.61
N GLN A 28 17.28 -7.80 -1.60
CA GLN A 28 18.36 -7.99 -2.56
C GLN A 28 17.84 -8.11 -4.00
N ILE A 29 16.81 -8.94 -4.22
CA ILE A 29 16.15 -9.08 -5.53
C ILE A 29 15.60 -7.73 -6.01
N LEU A 30 14.96 -6.95 -5.13
CA LEU A 30 14.44 -5.63 -5.47
C LEU A 30 15.56 -4.67 -5.89
N GLN A 31 16.73 -4.72 -5.26
CA GLN A 31 17.88 -3.89 -5.68
C GLN A 31 18.37 -4.30 -7.06
N GLU A 32 18.52 -5.60 -7.32
CA GLU A 32 18.98 -6.14 -8.60
C GLU A 32 18.02 -5.78 -9.76
N LEU A 33 16.72 -5.71 -9.49
CA LEU A 33 15.69 -5.33 -10.46
C LEU A 33 15.47 -3.81 -10.60
N GLY A 34 16.21 -2.97 -9.84
CA GLY A 34 15.99 -1.52 -9.82
C GLY A 34 14.68 -1.08 -9.14
N LEU A 35 14.06 -1.98 -8.39
CA LEU A 35 12.84 -1.79 -7.60
C LEU A 35 13.13 -1.48 -6.11
N GLY A 36 14.39 -1.19 -5.76
CA GLY A 36 14.85 -0.97 -4.38
C GLY A 36 14.14 0.15 -3.61
N ARG A 37 13.41 1.05 -4.29
CA ARG A 37 12.54 2.05 -3.65
C ARG A 37 11.25 1.46 -3.05
N PHE A 38 10.80 0.33 -3.56
CA PHE A 38 9.56 -0.33 -3.13
C PHE A 38 9.82 -1.37 -2.04
N LYS A 39 10.53 -0.96 -0.98
CA LYS A 39 10.95 -1.85 0.12
C LYS A 39 9.77 -2.54 0.83
N PHE A 40 8.57 -1.95 0.79
CA PHE A 40 7.37 -2.57 1.36
C PHE A 40 7.04 -3.93 0.72
N LEU A 41 7.48 -4.21 -0.52
CA LEU A 41 7.31 -5.52 -1.17
C LEU A 41 8.07 -6.65 -0.45
N SER A 42 9.07 -6.32 0.38
CA SER A 42 9.74 -7.33 1.21
C SER A 42 8.90 -7.79 2.40
N LYS A 43 7.84 -7.04 2.74
CA LYS A 43 6.99 -7.29 3.92
C LYS A 43 5.67 -8.01 3.60
N ILE A 44 5.19 -7.94 2.36
CA ILE A 44 3.87 -8.48 1.98
C ILE A 44 3.85 -10.02 2.04
N ARG A 45 2.70 -10.61 2.38
CA ARG A 45 2.56 -12.07 2.50
C ARG A 45 2.43 -12.75 1.13
N LEU A 46 2.75 -14.03 1.05
CA LEU A 46 2.42 -14.87 -0.10
C LEU A 46 0.93 -15.22 -0.08
N ASN A 47 0.19 -14.73 -1.07
CA ASN A 47 -1.20 -15.09 -1.39
C ASN A 47 -1.50 -14.65 -2.84
N ASP A 48 -2.64 -15.06 -3.39
CA ASP A 48 -2.99 -14.78 -4.79
C ASP A 48 -3.03 -13.28 -5.11
N SER A 49 -3.64 -12.47 -4.24
CA SER A 49 -3.69 -11.00 -4.37
C SER A 49 -2.30 -10.38 -4.48
N ASN A 50 -1.36 -10.84 -3.67
CA ASN A 50 0.00 -10.32 -3.65
C ASN A 50 0.87 -10.88 -4.78
N VAL A 51 0.60 -12.09 -5.26
CA VAL A 51 1.24 -12.62 -6.48
C VAL A 51 0.86 -11.73 -7.67
N ASP A 52 -0.42 -11.45 -7.86
CA ASP A 52 -0.88 -10.57 -8.95
C ASP A 52 -0.34 -9.14 -8.79
N CYS A 53 -0.22 -8.67 -7.55
CA CYS A 53 0.44 -7.42 -7.26
C CYS A 53 1.90 -7.41 -7.71
N VAL A 54 2.71 -8.39 -7.30
CA VAL A 54 4.14 -8.48 -7.64
C VAL A 54 4.35 -8.65 -9.14
N ILE A 55 3.49 -9.41 -9.84
CA ILE A 55 3.52 -9.53 -11.30
C ILE A 55 3.53 -8.14 -11.95
N ARG A 56 2.69 -7.20 -11.48
CA ARG A 56 2.64 -5.83 -12.04
C ARG A 56 3.96 -5.07 -11.87
N PHE A 57 4.68 -5.29 -10.78
CA PHE A 57 6.00 -4.69 -10.58
C PHE A 57 7.07 -5.33 -11.47
N PHE A 58 7.04 -6.66 -11.62
CA PHE A 58 8.05 -7.42 -12.36
C PHE A 58 7.85 -7.37 -13.88
N GLN A 59 6.62 -7.12 -14.34
CA GLN A 59 6.32 -7.00 -15.76
C GLN A 59 6.93 -5.74 -16.38
N ASN A 60 7.09 -4.65 -15.61
CA ASN A 60 7.63 -3.38 -16.08
C ASN A 60 8.47 -2.63 -15.01
N PRO A 61 9.57 -3.22 -14.51
CA PRO A 61 10.26 -2.73 -13.31
C PRO A 61 10.83 -1.31 -13.47
N GLY A 62 11.30 -0.96 -14.68
CA GLY A 62 11.88 0.35 -14.98
C GLY A 62 10.87 1.46 -15.30
N GLN A 63 9.60 1.14 -15.57
CA GLN A 63 8.61 2.13 -16.04
C GLN A 63 7.67 2.62 -14.93
N MET A 64 7.56 1.87 -13.82
CA MET A 64 6.58 2.16 -12.78
C MET A 64 6.99 3.36 -11.93
N LYS A 65 6.50 4.57 -12.25
CA LYS A 65 6.79 5.78 -11.47
C LYS A 65 6.12 5.80 -10.09
N PHE A 66 4.89 5.28 -10.01
CA PHE A 66 4.08 5.25 -8.77
C PHE A 66 3.63 3.82 -8.48
N PRO A 67 3.55 3.42 -7.20
CA PRO A 67 3.23 2.04 -6.84
C PRO A 67 1.76 1.70 -7.19
N ASN A 68 1.55 0.57 -7.88
CA ASN A 68 0.22 0.02 -8.11
C ASN A 68 0.01 -1.21 -7.22
N LEU A 69 -0.70 -1.01 -6.12
CA LEU A 69 -1.05 -2.00 -5.09
C LEU A 69 -2.55 -2.35 -5.14
N SER A 70 -3.22 -2.13 -6.27
CA SER A 70 -4.67 -2.36 -6.38
C SER A 70 -5.04 -3.82 -6.10
N GLY A 71 -5.97 -4.06 -5.17
CA GLY A 71 -6.37 -5.41 -4.77
C GLY A 71 -5.32 -6.19 -3.96
N ALA A 72 -4.20 -5.57 -3.57
CA ALA A 72 -3.18 -6.24 -2.76
C ALA A 72 -3.68 -6.52 -1.33
N ASP A 73 -3.21 -7.61 -0.73
CA ASP A 73 -3.42 -7.88 0.70
C ASP A 73 -2.23 -7.37 1.52
N LEU A 74 -2.45 -6.23 2.16
CA LEU A 74 -1.49 -5.54 3.00
C LEU A 74 -1.91 -5.55 4.48
N SER A 75 -2.90 -6.37 4.86
CA SER A 75 -3.48 -6.38 6.21
C SER A 75 -2.46 -6.78 7.28
N GLU A 76 -2.60 -6.22 8.49
CA GLU A 76 -1.75 -6.48 9.66
C GLU A 76 -0.25 -6.24 9.45
N LEU A 77 0.13 -5.42 8.45
CA LEU A 77 1.53 -5.08 8.19
C LEU A 77 1.94 -3.80 8.94
N ASN A 78 3.19 -3.78 9.41
CA ASN A 78 3.85 -2.52 9.74
C ASN A 78 4.40 -1.89 8.45
N LEU A 79 3.76 -0.82 8.01
CA LEU A 79 4.13 0.05 6.89
C LEU A 79 4.38 1.49 7.37
N ASP A 80 4.88 1.64 8.60
CA ASP A 80 5.23 2.96 9.14
C ASP A 80 6.25 3.66 8.23
N GLU A 81 6.08 4.97 8.10
CA GLU A 81 6.91 5.87 7.29
C GLU A 81 7.02 5.49 5.81
N VAL A 82 6.12 4.63 5.30
CA VAL A 82 6.11 4.26 3.89
C VAL A 82 5.78 5.46 3.02
N SER A 83 6.47 5.59 1.89
CA SER A 83 6.09 6.54 0.83
C SER A 83 5.31 5.82 -0.26
N LEU A 84 4.04 6.20 -0.41
CA LEU A 84 3.12 5.70 -1.45
C LEU A 84 2.56 6.86 -2.28
N ILE A 85 3.29 7.96 -2.43
CA ILE A 85 2.87 9.15 -3.18
C ILE A 85 2.30 8.75 -4.56
N ARG A 86 1.08 9.23 -4.86
CA ARG A 86 0.30 8.93 -6.08
C ARG A 86 0.05 7.44 -6.32
N GLY A 87 0.20 6.61 -5.28
CA GLY A 87 -0.01 5.18 -5.34
C GLY A 87 -1.47 4.82 -5.55
N ASN A 88 -1.70 3.71 -6.25
CA ASN A 88 -3.03 3.14 -6.37
C ASN A 88 -3.21 2.00 -5.36
N LEU A 89 -4.06 2.20 -4.36
CA LEU A 89 -4.46 1.21 -3.35
C LEU A 89 -5.94 0.85 -3.50
N SER A 90 -6.54 1.06 -4.69
CA SER A 90 -7.94 0.72 -4.92
C SER A 90 -8.19 -0.76 -4.65
N GLU A 91 -9.26 -1.11 -3.93
CA GLU A 91 -9.62 -2.49 -3.57
C GLU A 91 -8.58 -3.23 -2.70
N ALA A 92 -7.53 -2.54 -2.22
CA ALA A 92 -6.53 -3.16 -1.36
C ALA A 92 -7.07 -3.43 0.05
N ASN A 93 -6.60 -4.50 0.68
CA ASN A 93 -6.88 -4.79 2.09
C ASN A 93 -5.74 -4.26 2.96
N LEU A 94 -6.02 -3.28 3.82
CA LEU A 94 -5.11 -2.71 4.82
C LEU A 94 -5.66 -2.89 6.24
N GLN A 95 -6.55 -3.85 6.45
CA GLN A 95 -7.18 -4.08 7.75
C GLN A 95 -6.11 -4.28 8.84
N GLY A 96 -6.19 -3.48 9.91
CA GLY A 96 -5.27 -3.58 11.05
C GLY A 96 -3.82 -3.18 10.77
N SER A 97 -3.49 -2.64 9.60
CA SER A 97 -2.12 -2.25 9.26
C SER A 97 -1.72 -0.93 9.90
N SER A 98 -0.44 -0.79 10.23
CA SER A 98 0.15 0.46 10.72
C SER A 98 0.79 1.22 9.55
N LEU A 99 0.42 2.49 9.40
CA LEU A 99 0.87 3.45 8.39
C LEU A 99 1.25 4.76 9.10
N LEU A 100 1.85 4.67 10.28
CA LEU A 100 2.22 5.84 11.08
C LEU A 100 3.18 6.72 10.28
N ASN A 101 2.92 8.03 10.24
CA ASN A 101 3.74 9.01 9.53
C ASN A 101 3.95 8.70 8.02
N ALA A 102 3.09 7.88 7.40
CA ALA A 102 3.22 7.55 5.99
C ALA A 102 2.98 8.76 5.07
N ASP A 103 3.67 8.79 3.94
CA ASP A 103 3.41 9.76 2.87
C ASP A 103 2.43 9.16 1.86
N LEU A 104 1.17 9.60 1.97
CA LEU A 104 0.03 9.09 1.21
C LEU A 104 -0.57 10.17 0.29
N ILE A 105 0.22 11.19 -0.08
CA ILE A 105 -0.23 12.27 -0.95
C ILE A 105 -0.74 11.70 -2.28
N PHE A 106 -1.95 12.09 -2.69
CA PHE A 106 -2.65 11.62 -3.90
C PHE A 106 -2.88 10.10 -3.99
N VAL A 107 -2.91 9.38 -2.86
CA VAL A 107 -3.24 7.95 -2.86
C VAL A 107 -4.72 7.72 -3.18
N ASN A 108 -4.98 6.72 -4.04
CA ASN A 108 -6.32 6.24 -4.29
C ASN A 108 -6.69 5.07 -3.36
N PHE A 109 -7.62 5.29 -2.43
CA PHE A 109 -8.18 4.26 -1.54
C PHE A 109 -9.58 3.78 -1.97
N THR A 110 -9.98 4.00 -3.24
CA THR A 110 -11.32 3.63 -3.71
C THR A 110 -11.59 2.14 -3.45
N LYS A 111 -12.68 1.82 -2.74
CA LYS A 111 -13.06 0.46 -2.32
C LYS A 111 -12.02 -0.29 -1.46
N ALA A 112 -11.00 0.40 -0.94
CA ALA A 112 -10.02 -0.23 -0.05
C ALA A 112 -10.63 -0.50 1.33
N ASP A 113 -10.09 -1.50 2.03
CA ASP A 113 -10.44 -1.79 3.42
C ASP A 113 -9.35 -1.28 4.37
N LEU A 114 -9.65 -0.21 5.10
CA LEU A 114 -8.78 0.38 6.12
C LEU A 114 -9.34 0.18 7.54
N ARG A 115 -10.24 -0.78 7.74
CA ARG A 115 -10.82 -1.00 9.07
C ARG A 115 -9.71 -1.30 10.09
N LYS A 116 -9.75 -0.64 11.24
CA LYS A 116 -8.75 -0.74 12.30
C LYS A 116 -7.31 -0.36 11.90
N ALA A 117 -7.09 0.19 10.70
CA ALA A 117 -5.77 0.66 10.29
C ALA A 117 -5.35 1.90 11.11
N ASP A 118 -4.04 2.11 11.24
CA ASP A 118 -3.47 3.25 11.98
C ASP A 118 -2.70 4.17 11.04
N LEU A 119 -3.31 5.30 10.68
CA LEU A 119 -2.77 6.33 9.80
C LEU A 119 -2.42 7.61 10.58
N ARG A 120 -2.22 7.52 11.90
CA ARG A 120 -1.86 8.70 12.70
C ARG A 120 -0.55 9.30 12.19
N GLY A 121 -0.55 10.62 11.97
CA GLY A 121 0.60 11.36 11.45
C GLY A 121 0.81 11.24 9.93
N ALA A 122 0.03 10.41 9.23
CA ALA A 122 0.14 10.29 7.78
C ALA A 122 -0.29 11.56 7.05
N THR A 123 0.32 11.84 5.90
CA THR A 123 -0.02 12.98 5.05
C THR A 123 -1.00 12.55 3.96
N LEU A 124 -2.23 13.07 3.99
CA LEU A 124 -3.38 12.58 3.22
C LEU A 124 -3.87 13.57 2.14
N ASN A 125 -3.07 14.57 1.76
CA ASN A 125 -3.47 15.56 0.76
C ASN A 125 -3.86 14.90 -0.57
N GLY A 126 -5.06 15.22 -1.07
CA GLY A 126 -5.52 14.73 -2.38
C GLY A 126 -5.86 13.24 -2.43
N THR A 127 -5.99 12.58 -1.28
CA THR A 127 -6.44 11.19 -1.19
C THR A 127 -7.89 11.02 -1.63
N VAL A 128 -8.21 9.88 -2.24
CA VAL A 128 -9.56 9.51 -2.71
C VAL A 128 -10.13 8.38 -1.86
N TRP A 129 -11.36 8.55 -1.37
CA TRP A 129 -11.98 7.68 -0.36
C TRP A 129 -13.35 7.09 -0.77
N LEU A 130 -13.60 6.99 -2.08
CA LEU A 130 -14.88 6.47 -2.59
C LEU A 130 -15.07 5.01 -2.17
N ASP A 131 -16.17 4.68 -1.51
CA ASP A 131 -16.50 3.31 -1.05
C ASP A 131 -15.45 2.62 -0.16
N THR A 132 -14.49 3.38 0.39
CA THR A 132 -13.49 2.89 1.34
C THR A 132 -14.12 2.47 2.68
N LEU A 133 -13.70 1.35 3.25
CA LEU A 133 -14.13 0.96 4.60
C LEU A 133 -13.17 1.56 5.61
N VAL A 134 -13.66 2.42 6.51
CA VAL A 134 -12.82 3.18 7.46
C VAL A 134 -13.27 3.03 8.91
N ASP A 135 -14.13 2.05 9.19
CA ASP A 135 -14.60 1.80 10.55
C ASP A 135 -13.43 1.47 11.48
N GLU A 136 -13.36 2.17 12.61
CA GLU A 136 -12.25 2.13 13.57
C GLU A 136 -10.86 2.56 13.03
N CYS A 137 -10.76 3.08 11.80
CA CYS A 137 -9.50 3.59 11.26
C CYS A 137 -9.05 4.84 12.03
N GLN A 138 -7.80 4.87 12.48
CA GLN A 138 -7.24 5.98 13.23
C GLN A 138 -6.56 6.95 12.27
N LEU A 139 -7.16 8.13 12.06
CA LEU A 139 -6.62 9.16 11.14
C LEU A 139 -5.84 10.27 11.86
N GLY A 140 -5.76 10.22 13.20
CA GLY A 140 -5.11 11.26 14.00
C GLY A 140 -5.71 12.64 13.74
N ILE A 141 -4.90 13.62 13.35
CA ILE A 141 -5.38 14.97 13.01
C ILE A 141 -6.06 15.01 11.63
N GLY A 142 -5.87 13.99 10.79
CA GLY A 142 -6.33 13.99 9.40
C GLY A 142 -5.55 14.98 8.53
N ASN A 143 -4.22 14.99 8.66
CA ASN A 143 -3.35 15.95 7.98
C ASN A 143 -3.56 15.91 6.46
N GLY A 144 -3.89 17.05 5.86
CA GLY A 144 -4.15 17.18 4.42
C GLY A 144 -5.58 16.86 3.96
N LEU A 145 -6.45 16.34 4.83
CA LEU A 145 -7.86 16.15 4.50
C LEU A 145 -8.62 17.48 4.54
N THR A 146 -9.55 17.64 3.60
CA THR A 146 -10.51 18.76 3.65
C THR A 146 -11.49 18.60 4.82
N LYS A 147 -12.11 19.70 5.25
CA LYS A 147 -13.16 19.66 6.30
C LYS A 147 -14.31 18.72 5.94
N GLN A 148 -14.69 18.67 4.65
CA GLN A 148 -15.76 17.80 4.17
C GLN A 148 -15.36 16.32 4.21
N GLN A 149 -14.14 15.99 3.77
CA GLN A 149 -13.62 14.63 3.87
C GLN A 149 -13.54 14.17 5.33
N ARG A 150 -13.07 15.03 6.24
CA ARG A 150 -12.98 14.70 7.67
C ARG A 150 -14.35 14.34 8.26
N LYS A 151 -15.37 15.14 7.95
CA LYS A 151 -16.76 14.88 8.36
C LYS A 151 -17.32 13.58 7.77
N ASP A 152 -17.17 13.36 6.46
CA ASP A 152 -17.62 12.14 5.79
C ASP A 152 -16.97 10.88 6.39
N LEU A 153 -15.65 10.89 6.55
CA LEU A 153 -14.89 9.77 7.09
C LEU A 153 -15.25 9.48 8.55
N GLN A 154 -15.50 10.52 9.35
CA GLN A 154 -15.96 10.36 10.72
C GLN A 154 -17.36 9.72 10.79
N LEU A 155 -18.28 10.12 9.90
CA LEU A 155 -19.60 9.50 9.80
C LEU A 155 -19.53 8.02 9.39
N ARG A 156 -18.48 7.63 8.67
CA ARG A 156 -18.19 6.27 8.23
C ARG A 156 -17.39 5.44 9.25
N GLY A 157 -17.14 5.97 10.45
CA GLY A 157 -16.52 5.24 11.57
C GLY A 157 -15.03 5.52 11.81
N ALA A 158 -14.41 6.45 11.05
CA ALA A 158 -13.03 6.83 11.29
C ALA A 158 -12.86 7.67 12.58
N LYS A 159 -11.75 7.49 13.27
CA LYS A 159 -11.41 8.13 14.53
C LYS A 159 -10.37 9.24 14.30
N PHE A 160 -10.68 10.44 14.77
CA PHE A 160 -9.77 11.59 14.77
C PHE A 160 -9.40 11.95 16.21
N ASN A 161 -8.20 12.52 16.38
CA ASN A 161 -7.83 13.19 17.62
C ASN A 161 -8.47 14.57 17.58
N TYR A 162 -9.37 14.86 18.52
CA TYR A 162 -9.92 16.20 18.67
C TYR A 162 -8.78 17.17 19.04
N LEU A 163 -8.51 18.16 18.18
CA LEU A 163 -7.82 19.36 18.63
C LEU A 163 -8.83 20.16 19.44
N ALA A 164 -8.43 20.68 20.59
CA ALA A 164 -9.27 21.43 21.52
C ALA A 164 -9.76 22.80 21.00
N ASP A 165 -9.63 23.08 19.70
CA ASP A 165 -9.77 24.42 19.11
C ASP A 165 -10.96 24.58 18.15
N ASP A 166 -11.92 23.65 18.13
CA ASP A 166 -13.21 23.84 17.44
C ASP A 166 -14.32 24.24 18.45
N ASN A 167 -14.06 25.27 19.26
CA ASN A 167 -15.07 26.03 20.02
C ASN A 167 -15.25 27.44 19.41
#